data_AF-A0A349KWI0-F1
#
_entry.id   AF-A0A349KWI0-F1
#
_cell.length_a   1.000
_cell.length_b   1.000
_cell.length_c   1.000
_cell.angle_alpha   90.00
_cell.angle_beta   90.00
_cell.angle_gamma   90.00
#
_symmetry.space_group_name_H-M   'P 1'
#
loop_
_entity.id
_entity.type
_entity.pdbx_description
1 polymer ?
#
loop_
_entity_poly.entity_id
_entity_poly.type
_entity_poly.pdbx_seq_one_letter_code
_entity_poly.pdbx_strand_id
1 'polypeptide(L)'
;AAAAQPQQAAAVSLAIDGGGHIFWNDVALAPAQLDARLAEAAAQTPPPELQLRADKDTRYEVVAQVMAAAQSKGLNKLSFVTAPKKE
;
A
#
# COMPACT_ATOMS: atom_id res chain seq x y z
N ALA A 1 17.08 4.61 -10.03
CA ALA A 1 17.57 4.15 -8.71
C ALA A 1 16.35 3.80 -7.87
N ALA A 2 16.11 2.50 -7.66
CA ALA A 2 15.08 2.02 -6.75
C ALA A 2 15.54 2.32 -5.33
N ALA A 3 14.98 3.36 -4.71
CA ALA A 3 15.29 3.71 -3.33
C ALA A 3 14.61 2.68 -2.42
N ALA A 4 15.34 1.61 -2.09
CA ALA A 4 15.07 0.80 -0.93
C ALA A 4 15.30 1.70 0.30
N GLN A 5 14.22 2.26 0.85
CA GLN A 5 14.29 3.08 2.06
C GLN A 5 14.52 2.19 3.29
N PRO A 6 15.32 2.65 4.27
CA PRO A 6 15.87 1.81 5.32
C PRO A 6 14.79 1.45 6.35
N GLN A 7 14.83 0.19 6.78
CA GLN A 7 14.16 -0.40 7.93
C GLN A 7 14.07 0.57 9.13
N GLN A 8 12.93 1.25 9.33
CA GLN A 8 12.64 2.01 10.55
C GLN A 8 11.12 2.15 10.71
N ALA A 9 10.60 1.43 11.73
CA ALA A 9 9.19 1.07 11.96
C ALA A 9 8.62 0.10 10.90
N ALA A 10 7.77 -0.86 11.31
CA ALA A 10 7.20 -1.89 10.45
C ALA A 10 6.17 -1.32 9.45
N ALA A 11 6.51 -0.31 8.66
CA ALA A 11 5.64 0.24 7.65
C ALA A 11 5.42 -0.79 6.54
N VAL A 12 4.17 -1.00 6.15
CA VAL A 12 3.78 -1.88 5.07
C VAL A 12 3.71 -1.06 3.80
N SER A 13 4.49 -1.43 2.79
CA SER A 13 4.41 -0.82 1.45
C SER A 13 3.38 -1.55 0.60
N LEU A 14 2.35 -0.84 0.16
CA LEU A 14 1.36 -1.33 -0.77
C LEU A 14 1.51 -0.58 -2.09
N ALA A 15 2.02 -1.24 -3.11
CA ALA A 15 2.16 -0.67 -4.44
C ALA A 15 1.12 -1.24 -5.42
N ILE A 16 0.66 -0.42 -6.36
CA ILE A 16 -0.27 -0.81 -7.40
C ILE A 16 0.32 -0.34 -8.74
N ASP A 17 0.42 -1.23 -9.72
CA ASP A 17 0.90 -0.88 -11.05
C ASP A 17 -0.25 -0.44 -11.99
N GLY A 18 0.08 0.00 -13.21
CA GLY A 18 -0.89 0.42 -14.22
C GLY A 18 -1.83 -0.71 -14.68
N GLY A 19 -1.34 -1.95 -14.67
CA GLY A 19 -2.12 -3.16 -14.92
C GLY A 19 -3.07 -3.55 -13.79
N GLY A 20 -3.03 -2.86 -12.65
CA GLY A 20 -3.85 -3.16 -11.48
C GLY A 20 -3.35 -4.34 -10.63
N HIS A 21 -2.11 -4.80 -10.83
CA HIS A 21 -1.51 -5.75 -9.90
C HIS A 21 -1.11 -5.03 -8.62
N ILE A 22 -1.29 -5.75 -7.53
CA ILE A 22 -1.01 -5.28 -6.18
C ILE A 22 0.29 -5.91 -5.73
N PHE A 23 1.15 -5.11 -5.10
CA PHE A 23 2.42 -5.53 -4.54
C PHE A 23 2.44 -5.17 -3.06
N TRP A 24 2.58 -6.17 -2.21
CA TRP A 24 2.69 -6.03 -0.76
C TRP A 24 4.14 -6.22 -0.36
N ASN A 25 4.77 -5.17 0.17
CA ASN A 25 6.20 -5.13 0.49
C ASN A 25 7.09 -5.61 -0.66
N ASP A 26 6.83 -5.09 -1.87
CA ASP A 26 7.52 -5.47 -3.12
C ASP A 26 7.20 -6.90 -3.63
N VAL A 27 6.31 -7.63 -2.97
CA VAL A 27 5.88 -8.98 -3.37
C VAL A 27 4.54 -8.92 -4.08
N ALA A 28 4.44 -9.47 -5.29
CA ALA A 28 3.17 -9.58 -6.01
C ALA A 28 2.14 -10.33 -5.16
N LEU A 29 1.00 -9.68 -4.93
CA LEU A 29 -0.09 -10.17 -4.09
C LEU A 29 -1.36 -10.26 -4.94
N ALA A 30 -2.05 -11.39 -4.85
CA ALA A 30 -3.35 -11.49 -5.48
C ALA A 30 -4.36 -10.55 -4.79
N PRO A 31 -5.27 -9.90 -5.53
CA PRO A 31 -6.28 -9.01 -4.95
C PRO A 31 -7.15 -9.72 -3.90
N ALA A 32 -7.41 -11.02 -4.06
CA ALA A 32 -8.14 -11.82 -3.08
C ALA A 32 -7.41 -11.96 -1.73
N GLN A 33 -6.08 -11.82 -1.71
CA GLN A 33 -5.28 -11.91 -0.48
C GLN A 33 -5.09 -10.54 0.19
N LEU A 34 -5.41 -9.44 -0.49
CA LEU A 34 -5.23 -8.09 0.04
C LEU A 34 -6.01 -7.86 1.32
N ASP A 35 -7.28 -8.28 1.37
CA ASP A 35 -8.12 -8.09 2.56
C ASP A 35 -7.56 -8.81 3.78
N ALA A 36 -7.07 -10.04 3.59
CA ALA A 36 -6.41 -10.81 4.63
C ALA A 36 -5.14 -10.12 5.14
N ARG A 37 -4.30 -9.62 4.22
CA ARG A 37 -3.07 -8.89 4.57
C ARG A 37 -3.35 -7.58 5.30
N LEU A 38 -4.35 -6.82 4.88
CA LEU A 38 -4.79 -5.61 5.56
C LEU A 38 -5.32 -5.93 6.97
N ALA A 39 -6.09 -7.02 7.12
CA ALA A 39 -6.56 -7.47 8.44
C ALA A 39 -5.40 -7.90 9.35
N GLU A 40 -4.42 -8.65 8.83
CA GLU A 40 -3.21 -9.03 9.56
C GLU A 40 -2.42 -7.80 10.03
N ALA A 41 -2.25 -6.81 9.15
CA ALA A 41 -1.59 -5.55 9.48
C ALA A 41 -2.36 -4.78 10.57
N ALA A 42 -3.69 -4.66 10.42
CA ALA A 42 -4.55 -3.98 11.40
C ALA A 42 -4.57 -4.66 12.77
N ALA A 43 -4.39 -5.98 12.81
CA ALA A 43 -4.32 -6.76 14.04
C ALA A 43 -2.99 -6.57 14.80
N GLN A 44 -1.96 -5.97 14.18
CA GLN A 44 -0.71 -5.67 14.87
C GLN A 44 -0.92 -4.53 15.87
N THR A 45 -0.25 -4.61 17.02
CA THR A 45 -0.30 -3.58 18.06
C THR A 45 1.12 -3.08 18.37
N PRO A 46 1.46 -1.83 18.02
CA PRO A 46 0.63 -0.85 17.32
C PRO A 46 0.44 -1.18 15.83
N PRO A 47 -0.66 -0.73 15.20
CA PRO A 47 -0.88 -0.95 13.78
C PRO A 47 0.21 -0.24 12.97
N PRO A 48 0.72 -0.90 11.91
CA PRO A 48 1.76 -0.35 11.06
C PRO A 48 1.24 0.83 10.23
N GLU A 49 2.16 1.65 9.76
CA GLU A 49 1.84 2.65 8.73
C GLU A 49 1.74 1.96 7.37
N LEU A 50 0.64 2.18 6.66
CA LEU A 50 0.46 1.67 5.30
C LEU A 50 0.94 2.74 4.33
N GLN A 51 1.94 2.43 3.50
CA GLN A 51 2.46 3.33 2.48
C GLN A 51 1.87 2.95 1.12
N LEU A 52 0.93 3.74 0.61
CA LEU A 52 0.30 3.49 -0.67
C LEU A 52 1.10 4.15 -1.80
N ARG A 53 1.61 3.33 -2.71
CA ARG A 53 2.25 3.73 -3.97
C ARG A 53 1.34 3.36 -5.12
N ALA A 54 0.93 4.33 -5.91
CA ALA A 54 0.21 4.08 -7.16
C ALA A 54 1.08 4.55 -8.31
N ASP A 55 1.16 3.74 -9.37
CA ASP A 55 1.75 4.18 -10.62
C ASP A 55 0.89 5.29 -11.25
N LYS A 56 1.48 6.10 -12.12
CA LYS A 56 0.77 7.19 -12.80
C LYS A 56 -0.37 6.66 -13.68
N ASP A 57 -0.22 5.45 -14.21
CA ASP A 57 -1.24 4.81 -15.04
C ASP A 57 -2.30 4.07 -14.22
N THR A 58 -2.08 3.90 -12.91
CA THR A 58 -3.03 3.21 -12.03
C THR A 58 -4.36 3.94 -11.99
N ARG A 59 -5.44 3.21 -12.28
CA ARG A 59 -6.81 3.75 -12.22
C ARG A 59 -7.13 4.19 -10.79
N TYR A 60 -7.56 5.44 -10.64
CA TYR A 60 -7.95 6.03 -9.34
C TYR A 60 -8.93 5.16 -8.55
N GLU A 61 -9.83 4.45 -9.24
CA GLU A 61 -10.79 3.52 -8.65
C GLU A 61 -10.13 2.41 -7.82
N VAL A 62 -8.99 1.88 -8.28
CA VAL A 62 -8.26 0.83 -7.55
C VAL A 62 -7.64 1.42 -6.28
N VAL A 63 -7.06 2.61 -6.40
CA VAL A 63 -6.49 3.36 -5.26
C VAL A 63 -7.57 3.63 -4.20
N ALA A 64 -8.75 4.11 -4.63
CA ALA A 64 -9.87 4.40 -3.75
C ALA A 64 -10.41 3.14 -3.06
N GLN A 65 -10.51 2.01 -3.76
CA GLN A 65 -10.92 0.73 -3.17
C GLN A 65 -9.93 0.28 -2.09
N VAL A 66 -8.63 0.37 -2.35
CA VAL A 66 -7.58 0.03 -1.39
C VAL A 66 -7.64 0.93 -0.16
N MET A 67 -7.82 2.24 -0.35
CA MET A 67 -8.02 3.19 0.75
C MET A 67 -9.22 2.81 1.61
N ALA A 68 -10.37 2.54 0.99
CA ALA A 68 -11.59 2.19 1.69
C ALA A 68 -11.42 0.89 2.49
N ALA A 69 -10.78 -0.12 1.91
CA ALA A 69 -10.48 -1.38 2.57
C ALA A 69 -9.55 -1.18 3.79
N ALA A 70 -8.48 -0.41 3.64
CA ALA A 70 -7.56 -0.12 4.76
C ALA A 70 -8.26 0.63 5.90
N GLN A 71 -9.02 1.68 5.58
CA GLN A 71 -9.79 2.46 6.57
C GLN A 71 -10.83 1.59 7.27
N SER A 72 -11.51 0.71 6.54
CA SER A 72 -12.50 -0.21 7.11
C SER A 72 -11.90 -1.18 8.15
N LYS A 73 -10.59 -1.44 8.10
CA LYS A 73 -9.88 -2.28 9.06
C LYS A 73 -9.27 -1.49 10.23
N GLY A 74 -9.41 -0.17 10.25
CA GLY A 74 -8.81 0.70 11.28
C GLY A 74 -7.35 1.09 11.01
N LEU A 75 -6.84 0.84 9.80
CA LEU A 75 -5.53 1.32 9.36
C LEU A 75 -5.62 2.81 9.00
N ASN A 76 -5.66 3.65 10.02
CA ASN A 76 -5.80 5.10 9.88
C ASN A 76 -4.49 5.81 9.50
N LYS A 77 -3.35 5.13 9.64
CA LYS A 77 -2.03 5.64 9.27
C LYS A 77 -1.71 5.23 7.84
N LEU A 78 -2.22 6.01 6.88
CA LEU A 78 -1.98 5.82 5.46
C LEU A 78 -1.13 6.97 4.91
N SER A 79 0.03 6.65 4.33
CA SER A 79 0.95 7.59 3.70
C SER A 79 0.95 7.37 2.20
N PHE A 80 0.60 8.39 1.42
CA PHE A 80 0.69 8.34 -0.04
C PHE A 80 2.10 8.70 -0.51
N VAL A 81 2.75 7.75 -1.18
CA VAL A 81 4.07 7.97 -1.79
C VAL A 81 3.85 8.12 -3.29
N THR A 82 3.35 9.28 -3.71
CA THR A 82 3.43 9.70 -5.11
C THR A 82 4.87 10.09 -5.41
N ALA A 83 5.53 9.36 -6.31
CA ALA A 83 6.85 9.75 -6.76
C ALA A 83 6.75 11.19 -7.33
N PRO A 84 7.46 12.17 -6.76
CA PRO A 84 7.47 13.50 -7.35
C PRO A 84 8.07 13.36 -8.75
N LYS A 85 7.38 13.93 -9.73
CA LYS A 85 7.93 14.21 -11.05
C LYS A 85 9.20 15.02 -10.81
N LYS A 86 10.38 14.38 -10.85
CA LYS A 86 11.63 15.10 -11.00
C LYS A 86 11.56 15.74 -12.38
N GLU A 87 11.41 17.05 -12.37
CA GLU A 87 11.54 17.93 -13.54
C GLU A 87 12.93 17.78 -14.16
#